data_AF-A0A0C2D056-F1
#
_entry.id   AF-A0A0C2D056-F1
#
_cell.length_a   1.000
_cell.length_b   1.000
_cell.length_c   1.000
_cell.angle_alpha   90.00
_cell.angle_beta   90.00
_cell.angle_gamma   90.00
#
_symmetry.space_group_name_H-M   'P 1'
#
loop_
_entity.id
_entity.type
_entity.pdbx_description
1 polymer ?
#
loop_
_entity_poly.entity_id
_entity_poly.type
_entity_poly.pdbx_seq_one_letter_code
_entity_poly.pdbx_strand_id
1 'polypeptide(L)'
;MFAALAAMPSLCLGQHECVSIINNHVSIDEVERLLSPKVGSEVTVVYPEHLARFIHKLCSWHQVRFQIHPVAIAFELSKYEDAMKYQKKILYVVDRVFEKQLRCKESNEVMSLKVWVILFVLRDVYKYISELVATGRTAHDACLIYAKHLLVWEPGEQVRKNMEILLRAAMKAFPYHHSLLYETLVKVSRSFSLSTIRVYKTSLKAMAKTPLGQRPTAFEYIVQGLFGQRLLMASKFCATCGSCAAKKRCPKCKLCYCSVDCQKFDWPIHKSCCESIRSWNTVSDVRDTISLEDLQATIAEIDQ
;
A
#
# COMPACT_ATOMS: atom_id res chain seq x y z
N MET A 1 34.51 15.34 -3.23
CA MET A 1 34.75 13.88 -3.32
C MET A 1 33.41 13.15 -3.40
N PHE A 2 32.63 13.49 -4.44
CA PHE A 2 31.37 12.84 -4.80
C PHE A 2 31.67 11.98 -6.03
N ALA A 3 31.71 10.67 -5.86
CA ALA A 3 31.73 9.73 -6.99
C ALA A 3 31.30 8.34 -6.52
N ALA A 4 30.59 7.66 -7.41
CA ALA A 4 30.23 6.24 -7.41
C ALA A 4 29.00 5.82 -6.60
N LEU A 5 27.82 5.95 -7.21
CA LEU A 5 26.88 4.83 -7.28
C LEU A 5 26.22 4.81 -8.67
N ALA A 6 26.44 3.68 -9.33
CA ALA A 6 26.32 3.44 -10.75
C ALA A 6 24.86 3.33 -11.26
N ALA A 7 24.64 3.97 -12.41
CA ALA A 7 24.02 3.47 -13.63
C ALA A 7 22.73 2.60 -13.57
N MET A 8 21.61 3.28 -13.91
CA MET A 8 20.52 2.88 -14.84
C MET A 8 19.37 1.94 -14.39
N PRO A 9 18.13 2.07 -14.96
CA PRO A 9 17.63 3.13 -15.85
C PRO A 9 16.37 3.83 -15.34
N SER A 10 16.42 5.15 -15.50
CA SER A 10 15.38 6.15 -15.58
C SER A 10 14.37 5.90 -16.73
N LEU A 11 13.73 4.73 -16.78
CA LEU A 11 12.74 4.39 -17.82
C LEU A 11 11.37 4.00 -17.24
N CYS A 12 10.91 4.75 -16.24
CA CYS A 12 9.50 4.78 -15.78
C CYS A 12 9.09 6.14 -15.19
N LEU A 13 9.99 7.13 -15.16
CA LEU A 13 9.90 8.25 -14.23
C LEU A 13 9.77 9.56 -15.00
N GLY A 14 8.57 9.82 -15.51
CA GLY A 14 8.21 11.10 -16.10
C GLY A 14 8.04 12.19 -15.04
N GLN A 15 8.26 13.44 -15.43
CA GLN A 15 8.33 14.69 -14.65
C GLN A 15 7.24 14.93 -13.56
N HIS A 16 6.17 14.15 -13.52
CA HIS A 16 5.11 14.24 -12.49
C HIS A 16 5.56 13.79 -11.08
N GLU A 17 6.62 12.98 -10.95
CA GLU A 17 7.08 12.55 -9.63
C GLU A 17 7.75 13.71 -8.86
N CYS A 18 8.46 14.64 -9.53
CA CYS A 18 9.09 15.77 -8.84
C CYS A 18 8.08 16.64 -8.08
N VAL A 19 6.85 16.77 -8.57
CA VAL A 19 5.79 17.55 -7.91
C VAL A 19 5.08 16.74 -6.82
N SER A 20 4.89 15.42 -7.02
CA SER A 20 4.32 14.53 -5.98
C SER A 20 5.29 14.26 -4.82
N ILE A 21 6.61 14.33 -5.05
CA ILE A 21 7.66 14.06 -4.06
C ILE A 21 7.82 15.23 -3.08
N ILE A 22 7.66 16.47 -3.54
CA ILE A 22 7.89 17.66 -2.70
C ILE A 22 6.79 17.79 -1.63
N ASN A 23 5.53 17.50 -1.96
CA ASN A 23 4.39 17.74 -1.05
C ASN A 23 3.93 16.52 -0.23
N ASN A 24 4.40 15.30 -0.50
CA ASN A 24 3.87 14.06 0.11
C ASN A 24 4.94 13.17 0.77
N HIS A 25 5.73 13.72 1.69
CA HIS A 25 6.71 12.95 2.46
C HIS A 25 6.50 13.11 3.98
N VAL A 26 6.75 12.03 4.72
CA VAL A 26 6.87 12.05 6.18
C VAL A 26 8.36 12.04 6.47
N SER A 27 8.88 13.04 7.20
CA SER A 27 10.32 13.08 7.50
C SER A 27 10.67 12.15 8.65
N ILE A 28 11.94 11.72 8.73
CA ILE A 28 12.40 10.90 9.86
C ILE A 28 12.33 11.68 11.19
N ASP A 29 12.65 12.97 11.16
CA ASP A 29 12.54 13.88 12.32
C ASP A 29 11.11 13.98 12.85
N GLU A 30 10.12 13.85 11.97
CA GLU A 30 8.72 13.80 12.37
C GLU A 30 8.41 12.52 13.14
N VAL A 31 8.87 11.37 12.64
CA VAL A 31 8.69 10.08 13.32
C VAL A 31 9.41 10.06 14.66
N GLU A 32 10.63 10.58 14.73
CA GLU A 32 11.40 10.68 15.98
C GLU A 32 10.72 11.56 17.02
N ARG A 33 10.18 12.72 16.62
CA ARG A 33 9.41 13.59 17.52
C ARG A 33 8.15 12.93 18.06
N LEU A 34 7.47 12.10 17.28
CA LEU A 34 6.29 11.35 17.71
C LEU A 34 6.66 10.13 18.57
N LEU A 35 7.82 9.52 18.31
CA LEU A 35 8.34 8.40 19.07
C LEU A 35 8.77 8.85 20.48
N SER A 36 9.48 9.97 20.57
CA SER A 36 10.03 10.54 21.80
C SER A 36 9.59 12.01 21.95
N PRO A 37 8.33 12.29 22.35
CA PRO A 37 7.87 13.65 22.53
C PRO A 37 8.62 14.31 23.69
N LYS A 38 9.13 15.53 23.44
CA LYS A 38 9.73 16.38 24.47
C LYS A 38 8.61 17.06 25.25
N VAL A 39 8.51 16.78 26.55
CA VAL A 39 7.59 17.49 27.45
C VAL A 39 8.46 18.39 28.32
N GLY A 40 8.55 19.68 27.98
CA GLY A 40 9.50 20.61 28.62
C GLY A 40 10.95 20.35 28.20
N SER A 41 11.88 20.42 29.15
CA SER A 41 13.33 20.22 28.95
C SER A 41 13.79 18.75 29.08
N GLU A 42 12.91 17.83 29.49
CA GLU A 42 13.26 16.43 29.70
C GLU A 42 12.68 15.52 28.61
N VAL A 43 13.52 14.60 28.11
CA VAL A 43 13.10 13.56 27.16
C VAL A 43 12.49 12.41 27.96
N THR A 44 11.20 12.14 27.74
CA THR A 44 10.42 11.15 28.52
C THR A 44 11.02 9.74 28.47
N VAL A 45 11.27 9.22 27.26
CA VAL A 45 11.88 7.90 27.03
C VAL A 45 12.63 7.95 25.69
N VAL A 46 13.90 7.54 25.69
CA VAL A 46 14.69 7.41 24.46
C VAL A 46 14.47 6.01 23.88
N TYR A 47 13.91 5.96 22.68
CA TYR A 47 13.77 4.72 21.92
C TYR A 47 14.98 4.49 21.01
N PRO A 48 15.26 3.24 20.62
CA PRO A 48 16.35 2.94 19.71
C PRO A 48 16.16 3.54 18.31
N GLU A 49 17.26 3.90 17.65
CA GLU A 49 17.24 4.49 16.31
C GLU A 49 16.66 3.55 15.24
N HIS A 50 16.89 2.23 15.38
CA HIS A 50 16.35 1.25 14.43
C HIS A 50 14.82 1.20 14.45
N LEU A 51 14.18 1.54 15.58
CA LEU A 51 12.72 1.65 15.67
C LEU A 51 12.18 2.86 14.90
N ALA A 52 12.83 4.02 15.05
CA ALA A 52 12.45 5.22 14.29
C ALA A 52 12.63 5.00 12.79
N ARG A 53 13.76 4.41 12.38
CA ARG A 53 14.02 4.04 10.97
C ARG A 53 13.00 3.05 10.45
N PHE A 54 12.60 2.05 11.24
CA PHE A 54 11.57 1.08 10.85
C PHE A 54 10.19 1.74 10.65
N ILE A 55 9.74 2.57 11.59
CA ILE A 55 8.45 3.27 11.49
C ILE A 55 8.47 4.26 10.32
N HIS A 56 9.55 5.03 10.17
CA HIS A 56 9.75 5.91 9.03
C HIS A 56 9.72 5.12 7.71
N LYS A 57 10.37 3.96 7.66
CA LYS A 57 10.32 3.07 6.50
C LYS A 57 8.88 2.63 6.18
N LEU A 58 8.07 2.28 7.17
CA LEU A 58 6.65 1.96 6.98
C LEU A 58 5.84 3.15 6.41
N CYS A 59 6.04 4.37 6.94
CA CYS A 59 5.24 5.55 6.58
C CYS A 59 5.73 6.30 5.32
N SER A 60 7.04 6.39 5.11
CA SER A 60 7.69 7.31 4.15
C SER A 60 8.02 6.67 2.81
N TRP A 61 7.40 5.53 2.48
CA TRP A 61 7.73 4.75 1.30
C TRP A 61 7.18 5.37 -0.01
N HIS A 62 7.65 6.55 -0.40
CA HIS A 62 7.33 7.18 -1.69
C HIS A 62 8.36 6.91 -2.79
N GLN A 63 9.58 6.46 -2.47
CA GLN A 63 10.67 6.55 -3.46
C GLN A 63 10.99 5.27 -4.25
N VAL A 64 10.58 4.04 -3.85
CA VAL A 64 10.99 2.84 -4.63
C VAL A 64 10.01 1.64 -4.65
N ARG A 65 8.99 1.52 -3.77
CA ARG A 65 8.11 0.32 -3.76
C ARG A 65 6.68 0.63 -3.29
N PHE A 66 5.69 0.29 -4.10
CA PHE A 66 4.25 0.42 -3.79
C PHE A 66 3.82 -0.53 -2.64
N GLN A 67 4.05 -0.13 -1.39
CA GLN A 67 3.86 -0.99 -0.21
C GLN A 67 2.58 -0.72 0.61
N ILE A 68 1.52 -0.21 0.00
CA ILE A 68 0.18 -0.35 0.63
C ILE A 68 -0.31 -1.81 0.62
N HIS A 69 0.40 -2.69 -0.09
CA HIS A 69 0.03 -4.09 -0.23
C HIS A 69 0.18 -4.84 1.11
N PRO A 70 -0.85 -5.51 1.63
CA PRO A 70 -0.82 -6.10 2.96
C PRO A 70 0.32 -7.12 3.20
N VAL A 71 0.63 -7.93 2.19
CA VAL A 71 1.75 -8.90 2.25
C VAL A 71 3.12 -8.21 2.33
N ALA A 72 3.29 -7.04 1.70
CA ALA A 72 4.57 -6.31 1.80
C ALA A 72 4.79 -5.78 3.21
N ILE A 73 3.73 -5.27 3.85
CA ILE A 73 3.76 -4.83 5.25
C ILE A 73 4.12 -6.02 6.16
N ALA A 74 3.52 -7.19 5.93
CA ALA A 74 3.85 -8.40 6.69
C ALA A 74 5.31 -8.85 6.50
N PHE A 75 5.85 -8.76 5.28
CA PHE A 75 7.27 -9.07 5.00
C PHE A 75 8.24 -8.07 5.60
N GLU A 76 7.85 -6.80 5.72
CA GLU A 76 8.68 -5.79 6.36
C GLU A 76 8.66 -5.99 7.88
N LEU A 77 7.49 -6.27 8.45
CA LEU A 77 7.34 -6.59 9.86
C LEU A 77 8.10 -7.87 10.26
N SER A 78 8.11 -8.90 9.40
CA SER A 78 8.81 -10.15 9.69
C SER A 78 10.33 -9.98 9.77
N LYS A 79 10.90 -8.95 9.15
CA LYS A 79 12.35 -8.67 9.18
C LYS A 79 12.78 -7.86 10.40
N TYR A 80 11.83 -7.29 11.14
CA TYR A 80 12.11 -6.44 12.28
C TYR A 80 12.04 -7.27 13.57
N GLU A 81 13.20 -7.53 14.17
CA GLU A 81 13.34 -8.42 15.34
C GLU A 81 12.50 -7.96 16.53
N ASP A 82 12.44 -6.65 16.78
CA ASP A 82 11.70 -6.06 17.90
C ASP A 82 10.22 -5.73 17.57
N ALA A 83 9.64 -6.34 16.52
CA ALA A 83 8.28 -6.07 16.07
C ALA A 83 7.24 -6.23 17.18
N MET A 84 7.31 -7.33 17.93
CA MET A 84 6.38 -7.59 19.04
C MET A 84 6.70 -6.73 20.27
N LYS A 85 7.99 -6.48 20.55
CA LYS A 85 8.43 -5.69 21.70
C LYS A 85 7.88 -4.26 21.65
N TYR A 86 7.89 -3.64 20.48
CA TYR A 86 7.44 -2.26 20.28
C TYR A 86 6.07 -2.14 19.62
N GLN A 87 5.28 -3.21 19.53
CA GLN A 87 3.96 -3.24 18.87
C GLN A 87 3.08 -2.03 19.21
N LYS A 88 2.84 -1.78 20.50
CA LYS A 88 1.97 -0.68 20.96
C LYS A 88 2.52 0.67 20.51
N LYS A 89 3.84 0.85 20.53
CA LYS A 89 4.49 2.11 20.17
C LYS A 89 4.50 2.30 18.65
N ILE A 90 4.73 1.25 17.86
CA ILE A 90 4.65 1.28 16.40
C ILE A 90 3.24 1.71 15.98
N LEU A 91 2.20 1.05 16.51
CA LEU A 91 0.80 1.40 16.22
C LEU A 91 0.47 2.84 16.63
N TYR A 92 0.94 3.29 17.81
CA TYR A 92 0.75 4.65 18.27
C TYR A 92 1.38 5.68 17.32
N VAL A 93 2.65 5.51 16.94
CA VAL A 93 3.35 6.49 16.10
C VAL A 93 2.72 6.54 14.71
N VAL A 94 2.39 5.40 14.10
CA VAL A 94 1.72 5.37 12.79
C VAL A 94 0.34 6.03 12.87
N ASP A 95 -0.41 5.83 13.96
CA ASP A 95 -1.68 6.51 14.22
C ASP A 95 -1.53 8.03 14.40
N ARG A 96 -0.48 8.49 15.09
CA ARG A 96 -0.16 9.92 15.19
C ARG A 96 0.24 10.53 13.85
N VAL A 97 1.03 9.81 13.03
CA VAL A 97 1.37 10.23 11.66
C VAL A 97 0.08 10.36 10.84
N PHE A 98 -0.81 9.36 10.90
CA PHE A 98 -2.11 9.41 10.24
C PHE A 98 -2.94 10.64 10.66
N GLU A 99 -3.13 10.85 11.96
CA GLU A 99 -3.89 12.00 12.47
C GLU A 99 -3.29 13.33 12.02
N LYS A 100 -1.95 13.44 12.00
CA LYS A 100 -1.29 14.67 11.59
C LYS A 100 -1.46 14.94 10.10
N GLN A 101 -1.26 13.94 9.24
CA GLN A 101 -1.46 14.08 7.78
C GLN A 101 -2.89 14.50 7.43
N LEU A 102 -3.85 14.10 8.28
CA LEU A 102 -5.25 14.40 8.15
C LEU A 102 -5.68 15.77 8.70
N ARG A 103 -4.96 16.29 9.70
CA ARG A 103 -5.25 17.57 10.39
C ARG A 103 -4.35 18.73 9.95
N CYS A 104 -3.45 18.54 8.99
CA CYS A 104 -2.62 19.61 8.42
C CYS A 104 -3.48 20.73 7.78
N LYS A 105 -2.96 21.96 7.77
CA LYS A 105 -3.63 23.16 7.19
C LYS A 105 -4.07 22.93 5.73
N GLU A 106 -3.25 22.21 4.98
CA GLU A 106 -3.59 21.57 3.73
C GLU A 106 -3.54 20.06 4.00
N SER A 107 -4.68 19.38 3.92
CA SER A 107 -4.74 17.95 4.20
C SER A 107 -3.94 17.19 3.14
N ASN A 108 -3.03 16.32 3.59
CA ASN A 108 -2.32 15.45 2.68
C ASN A 108 -3.13 14.17 2.47
N GLU A 109 -3.84 14.16 1.36
CA GLU A 109 -4.96 13.26 1.12
C GLU A 109 -4.49 11.87 0.71
N VAL A 110 -3.54 11.86 -0.22
CA VAL A 110 -2.86 10.66 -0.68
C VAL A 110 -2.12 10.04 0.50
N MET A 111 -1.42 10.85 1.30
CA MET A 111 -0.69 10.34 2.46
C MET A 111 -1.62 9.86 3.57
N SER A 112 -2.70 10.57 3.89
CA SER A 112 -3.63 10.17 4.95
C SER A 112 -4.32 8.85 4.63
N LEU A 113 -4.78 8.65 3.39
CA LEU A 113 -5.35 7.36 2.97
C LEU A 113 -4.28 6.26 2.94
N LYS A 114 -3.07 6.55 2.46
CA LYS A 114 -1.95 5.60 2.45
C LYS A 114 -1.57 5.13 3.86
N VAL A 115 -1.34 6.07 4.78
CA VAL A 115 -0.98 5.77 6.18
C VAL A 115 -2.14 5.09 6.90
N TRP A 116 -3.39 5.42 6.57
CA TRP A 116 -4.56 4.69 7.09
C TRP A 116 -4.56 3.22 6.67
N VAL A 117 -4.39 2.92 5.38
CA VAL A 117 -4.34 1.53 4.90
C VAL A 117 -3.20 0.78 5.60
N ILE A 118 -2.03 1.40 5.74
CA ILE A 118 -0.90 0.82 6.49
C ILE A 118 -1.29 0.55 7.94
N LEU A 119 -1.87 1.52 8.64
CA LEU A 119 -2.29 1.39 10.03
C LEU A 119 -3.34 0.30 10.22
N PHE A 120 -4.33 0.23 9.33
CA PHE A 120 -5.39 -0.77 9.37
C PHE A 120 -4.81 -2.19 9.20
N VAL A 121 -3.93 -2.36 8.20
CA VAL A 121 -3.24 -3.64 7.97
C VAL A 121 -2.34 -3.98 9.16
N LEU A 122 -1.57 -3.03 9.71
CA LEU A 122 -0.73 -3.29 10.88
C LEU A 122 -1.57 -3.78 12.07
N ARG A 123 -2.73 -3.16 12.33
CA ARG A 123 -3.65 -3.59 13.39
C ARG A 123 -4.11 -5.04 13.15
N ASP A 124 -4.47 -5.39 11.92
CA ASP A 124 -4.91 -6.74 11.56
C ASP A 124 -3.77 -7.77 11.68
N VAL A 125 -2.59 -7.46 11.14
CA VAL A 125 -1.37 -8.29 11.26
C VAL A 125 -1.08 -8.55 12.74
N TYR A 126 -1.00 -7.50 13.56
CA TYR A 126 -0.70 -7.62 14.98
C TYR A 126 -1.72 -8.46 15.74
N LYS A 127 -3.02 -8.30 15.43
CA LYS A 127 -4.07 -9.13 16.00
C LYS A 127 -3.84 -10.61 15.67
N TYR A 128 -3.57 -10.92 14.41
CA TYR A 128 -3.34 -12.29 13.94
C TYR A 128 -2.06 -12.92 14.53
N ILE A 129 -0.93 -12.19 14.50
CA ILE A 129 0.35 -12.75 14.98
C ILE A 129 0.42 -12.84 16.50
N SER A 130 -0.33 -12.03 17.26
CA SER A 130 -0.35 -12.10 18.73
C SER A 130 -0.82 -13.48 19.21
N GLU A 131 -1.83 -14.05 18.55
CA GLU A 131 -2.33 -15.40 18.84
C GLU A 131 -1.27 -16.47 18.53
N LEU A 132 -0.61 -16.37 17.37
CA LEU A 132 0.43 -17.33 16.97
C LEU A 132 1.69 -17.25 17.86
N VAL A 133 2.11 -16.05 18.25
CA VAL A 133 3.23 -15.85 19.17
C VAL A 133 2.90 -16.40 20.55
N ALA A 134 1.65 -16.28 21.01
CA ALA A 134 1.20 -16.91 22.25
C ALA A 134 1.27 -18.45 22.20
N THR A 135 1.13 -19.06 21.02
CA THR A 135 1.35 -20.51 20.81
C THR A 135 2.82 -20.93 20.68
N GLY A 136 3.77 -20.00 20.90
CA GLY A 136 5.20 -20.26 20.89
C GLY A 136 5.90 -20.12 19.53
N ARG A 137 5.24 -19.52 18.53
CA ARG A 137 5.90 -19.20 17.24
C ARG A 137 6.73 -17.93 17.33
N THR A 138 7.77 -17.82 16.52
CA THR A 138 8.55 -16.59 16.39
C THR A 138 7.71 -15.51 15.69
N ALA A 139 8.01 -14.23 15.96
CA ALA A 139 7.34 -13.11 15.29
C ALA A 139 7.56 -13.15 13.76
N HIS A 140 8.74 -13.58 13.33
CA HIS A 140 9.07 -13.78 11.93
C HIS A 140 8.14 -14.78 11.26
N ASP A 141 8.04 -16.00 11.82
CA ASP A 141 7.22 -17.07 11.25
C ASP A 141 5.73 -16.71 11.28
N ALA A 142 5.27 -16.08 12.36
CA ALA A 142 3.88 -15.64 12.49
C ALA A 142 3.50 -14.63 11.37
N CYS A 143 4.39 -13.68 11.06
CA CYS A 143 4.19 -12.74 9.95
C CYS A 143 4.17 -13.44 8.58
N LEU A 144 5.02 -14.46 8.37
CA LEU A 144 5.01 -15.23 7.13
C LEU A 144 3.76 -16.10 6.99
N ILE A 145 3.23 -16.65 8.10
CA ILE A 145 1.96 -17.38 8.12
C ILE A 145 0.81 -16.44 7.77
N TYR A 146 0.78 -15.23 8.35
CA TYR A 146 -0.19 -14.21 8.00
C TYR A 146 -0.11 -13.81 6.51
N ALA A 147 1.10 -13.63 5.98
CA ALA A 147 1.30 -13.38 4.54
C ALA A 147 0.74 -14.50 3.67
N LYS A 148 0.92 -15.78 4.06
CA LYS A 148 0.32 -16.92 3.37
C LYS A 148 -1.21 -16.93 3.49
N HIS A 149 -1.75 -16.59 4.65
CA HIS A 149 -3.19 -16.45 4.87
C HIS A 149 -3.79 -15.43 3.90
N LEU A 150 -3.17 -14.26 3.71
CA LEU A 150 -3.61 -13.26 2.73
C LEU A 150 -3.51 -13.75 1.28
N LEU A 151 -2.53 -14.60 1.00
CA LEU A 151 -2.30 -15.13 -0.34
C LEU A 151 -3.19 -16.32 -0.69
N VAL A 152 -3.98 -16.87 0.24
CA VAL A 152 -4.88 -17.99 -0.06
C VAL A 152 -5.73 -17.68 -1.28
N TRP A 153 -5.79 -18.67 -2.18
CA TRP A 153 -6.46 -18.57 -3.45
C TRP A 153 -6.99 -19.95 -3.84
N GLU A 154 -8.27 -20.02 -4.21
CA GLU A 154 -8.93 -21.25 -4.63
C GLU A 154 -9.03 -21.32 -6.17
N PRO A 155 -8.98 -22.53 -6.77
CA PRO A 155 -9.22 -22.69 -8.20
C PRO A 155 -10.59 -22.15 -8.62
N GLY A 156 -10.63 -21.46 -9.76
CA GLY A 156 -11.84 -20.81 -10.28
C GLY A 156 -12.09 -19.39 -9.75
N GLU A 157 -11.40 -18.95 -8.70
CA GLU A 157 -11.51 -17.58 -8.21
C GLU A 157 -10.65 -16.60 -9.02
N GLN A 158 -11.16 -15.37 -9.20
CA GLN A 158 -10.42 -14.31 -9.88
C GLN A 158 -9.56 -13.44 -8.95
N VAL A 159 -9.81 -13.50 -7.64
CA VAL A 159 -9.16 -12.62 -6.65
C VAL A 159 -8.82 -13.40 -5.39
N ARG A 160 -7.82 -12.92 -4.64
CA ARG A 160 -7.49 -13.48 -3.33
C ARG A 160 -8.46 -12.94 -2.27
N LYS A 161 -9.42 -13.76 -1.85
CA LYS A 161 -10.53 -13.36 -0.96
C LYS A 161 -10.06 -12.66 0.33
N ASN A 162 -9.08 -13.23 1.04
CA ASN A 162 -8.66 -12.69 2.34
C ASN A 162 -8.08 -11.28 2.22
N MET A 163 -7.24 -11.04 1.21
CA MET A 163 -6.71 -9.71 0.94
C MET A 163 -7.80 -8.74 0.47
N GLU A 164 -8.72 -9.19 -0.38
CA GLU A 164 -9.84 -8.38 -0.87
C GLU A 164 -10.75 -7.91 0.28
N ILE A 165 -11.10 -8.83 1.19
CA ILE A 165 -11.92 -8.55 2.37
C ILE A 165 -11.21 -7.53 3.28
N LEU A 166 -9.93 -7.74 3.56
CA LEU A 166 -9.13 -6.85 4.41
C LEU A 166 -9.09 -5.43 3.85
N LEU A 167 -8.81 -5.27 2.56
CA LEU A 167 -8.69 -3.94 1.93
C LEU A 167 -10.05 -3.24 1.81
N ARG A 168 -11.13 -3.97 1.50
CA ARG A 168 -12.48 -3.39 1.52
C ARG A 168 -12.89 -2.95 2.93
N ALA A 169 -12.56 -3.72 3.94
CA ALA A 169 -12.79 -3.36 5.34
C ALA A 169 -11.97 -2.13 5.73
N ALA A 170 -10.70 -2.05 5.32
CA ALA A 170 -9.85 -0.88 5.55
C ALA A 170 -10.49 0.39 4.96
N MET A 171 -10.98 0.31 3.73
CA MET A 171 -11.67 1.42 3.08
C MET A 171 -12.95 1.78 3.84
N LYS A 172 -13.82 0.81 4.14
CA LYS A 172 -15.06 1.02 4.91
C LYS A 172 -14.82 1.49 6.36
N ALA A 173 -13.63 1.34 6.92
CA ALA A 173 -13.31 1.77 8.28
C ALA A 173 -12.65 3.16 8.34
N PHE A 174 -12.32 3.78 7.20
CA PHE A 174 -11.68 5.08 7.14
C PHE A 174 -12.48 6.17 7.88
N PRO A 175 -11.99 6.80 8.96
CA PRO A 175 -12.82 7.52 9.94
C PRO A 175 -13.58 8.78 9.46
N TYR A 176 -13.61 9.07 8.15
CA TYR A 176 -14.22 10.25 7.54
C TYR A 176 -15.41 9.91 6.63
N HIS A 177 -16.19 8.88 6.97
CA HIS A 177 -17.41 8.54 6.22
C HIS A 177 -18.53 9.56 6.40
N HIS A 178 -18.74 10.07 7.62
CA HIS A 178 -19.94 10.84 8.01
C HIS A 178 -19.78 11.65 9.33
N SER A 179 -18.84 12.60 9.46
CA SER A 179 -18.84 13.45 10.68
C SER A 179 -19.83 14.62 10.54
N LEU A 180 -20.50 15.08 11.60
CA LEU A 180 -21.22 16.38 11.54
C LEU A 180 -20.25 17.55 11.27
N LEU A 181 -18.99 17.40 11.69
CA LEU A 181 -17.87 18.23 11.26
C LEU A 181 -17.66 18.19 9.74
N TYR A 182 -18.04 17.14 9.02
CA TYR A 182 -17.98 17.06 7.56
C TYR A 182 -18.92 18.08 6.92
N GLU A 183 -20.16 18.22 7.39
CA GLU A 183 -21.07 19.25 6.87
C GLU A 183 -20.68 20.66 7.32
N THR A 184 -20.24 20.83 8.57
CA THR A 184 -19.79 22.14 9.09
C THR A 184 -18.47 22.59 8.46
N LEU A 185 -17.51 21.69 8.23
CA LEU A 185 -16.24 22.00 7.55
C LEU A 185 -16.46 22.15 6.04
N VAL A 186 -17.27 21.33 5.37
CA VAL A 186 -17.57 21.53 3.93
C VAL A 186 -18.31 22.86 3.67
N LYS A 187 -19.12 23.37 4.62
CA LYS A 187 -19.80 24.68 4.51
C LYS A 187 -18.95 25.88 4.94
N VAL A 188 -18.09 25.76 5.95
CA VAL A 188 -17.22 26.85 6.43
C VAL A 188 -15.91 26.94 5.65
N SER A 189 -15.53 25.88 4.94
CA SER A 189 -14.28 25.80 4.22
C SER A 189 -14.44 25.90 2.70
N ARG A 190 -14.66 27.11 2.19
CA ARG A 190 -14.37 27.43 0.77
C ARG A 190 -12.86 27.46 0.46
N SER A 191 -12.00 27.01 1.39
CA SER A 191 -10.54 26.92 1.21
C SER A 191 -9.90 25.67 1.84
N PHE A 192 -10.65 24.62 2.22
CA PHE A 192 -10.07 23.40 2.82
C PHE A 192 -10.30 22.21 1.89
N SER A 193 -9.21 21.50 1.56
CA SER A 193 -9.11 20.54 0.46
C SER A 193 -10.16 19.42 0.48
N LEU A 194 -11.01 19.39 -0.55
CA LEU A 194 -12.10 18.41 -0.77
C LEU A 194 -11.65 17.11 -1.47
N SER A 195 -10.38 16.97 -1.81
CA SER A 195 -9.93 15.92 -2.73
C SER A 195 -9.69 14.56 -2.05
N THR A 196 -9.53 14.47 -0.72
CA THR A 196 -9.36 13.19 0.03
C THR A 196 -10.67 12.46 -0.01
N ILE A 197 -11.71 13.21 0.31
CA ILE A 197 -13.10 12.85 0.20
C ILE A 197 -13.37 12.41 -1.23
N ARG A 198 -12.84 13.09 -2.26
CA ARG A 198 -13.03 12.72 -3.66
C ARG A 198 -12.35 11.39 -4.00
N VAL A 199 -11.05 11.23 -3.69
CA VAL A 199 -10.27 10.00 -3.96
C VAL A 199 -10.91 8.79 -3.25
N TYR A 200 -11.19 8.95 -1.96
CA TYR A 200 -11.82 7.93 -1.14
C TYR A 200 -13.23 7.59 -1.64
N LYS A 201 -14.11 8.59 -1.86
CA LYS A 201 -15.48 8.37 -2.36
C LYS A 201 -15.51 7.75 -3.75
N THR A 202 -14.57 8.11 -4.62
CA THR A 202 -14.50 7.55 -5.98
C THR A 202 -14.14 6.07 -5.91
N SER A 203 -13.10 5.74 -5.13
CA SER A 203 -12.67 4.35 -4.91
C SER A 203 -13.79 3.52 -4.26
N LEU A 204 -14.45 4.05 -3.22
CA LEU A 204 -15.54 3.36 -2.53
C LEU A 204 -16.75 3.13 -3.42
N LYS A 205 -17.19 4.14 -4.20
CA LYS A 205 -18.29 4.00 -5.15
C LYS A 205 -17.98 2.98 -6.24
N ALA A 206 -16.75 2.94 -6.72
CA ALA A 206 -16.32 1.97 -7.72
C ALA A 206 -16.28 0.55 -7.12
N MET A 207 -15.73 0.37 -5.92
CA MET A 207 -15.74 -0.91 -5.21
C MET A 207 -17.15 -1.43 -4.92
N ALA A 208 -18.10 -0.54 -4.59
CA ALA A 208 -19.48 -0.92 -4.31
C ALA A 208 -20.23 -1.50 -5.52
N LYS A 209 -19.79 -1.16 -6.74
CA LYS A 209 -20.36 -1.70 -7.99
C LYS A 209 -19.81 -3.08 -8.34
N THR A 210 -18.65 -3.46 -7.78
CA THR A 210 -17.96 -4.71 -8.09
C THR A 210 -18.18 -5.72 -6.96
N PRO A 211 -18.90 -6.83 -7.22
CA PRO A 211 -19.13 -7.88 -6.23
C PRO A 211 -17.82 -8.44 -5.66
N LEU A 212 -17.86 -8.93 -4.42
CA LEU A 212 -16.73 -9.63 -3.82
C LEU A 212 -16.38 -10.86 -4.67
N GLY A 213 -15.11 -11.03 -5.00
CA GLY A 213 -14.65 -12.15 -5.84
C GLY A 213 -14.38 -11.78 -7.30
N GLN A 214 -14.81 -10.60 -7.74
CA GLN A 214 -14.63 -10.11 -9.12
C GLN A 214 -13.56 -9.01 -9.19
N ARG A 215 -13.00 -8.83 -10.38
CA ARG A 215 -12.07 -7.72 -10.69
C ARG A 215 -12.83 -6.48 -11.19
N PRO A 216 -12.28 -5.26 -11.01
CA PRO A 216 -11.02 -4.92 -10.33
C PRO A 216 -11.03 -5.20 -8.82
N THR A 217 -9.88 -5.60 -8.30
CA THR A 217 -9.65 -5.83 -6.87
C THR A 217 -9.68 -4.51 -6.09
N ALA A 218 -9.93 -4.59 -4.79
CA ALA A 218 -9.84 -3.47 -3.87
C ALA A 218 -8.44 -2.82 -3.91
N PHE A 219 -7.38 -3.64 -4.06
CA PHE A 219 -6.04 -3.13 -4.26
C PHE A 219 -5.92 -2.26 -5.52
N GLU A 220 -6.46 -2.70 -6.66
CA GLU A 220 -6.46 -1.95 -7.91
C GLU A 220 -7.20 -0.62 -7.77
N TYR A 221 -8.36 -0.61 -7.09
CA TYR A 221 -9.09 0.64 -6.81
C TYR A 221 -8.33 1.60 -5.91
N ILE A 222 -7.66 1.10 -4.86
CA ILE A 222 -6.85 1.94 -3.96
C ILE A 222 -5.65 2.51 -4.72
N VAL A 223 -4.95 1.70 -5.52
CA VAL A 223 -3.82 2.15 -6.35
C VAL A 223 -4.28 3.21 -7.36
N GLN A 224 -5.39 2.97 -8.06
CA GLN A 224 -5.98 3.94 -8.98
C GLN A 224 -6.33 5.25 -8.27
N GLY A 225 -6.92 5.19 -7.08
CA GLY A 225 -7.27 6.37 -6.30
C GLY A 225 -6.06 7.17 -5.83
N LEU A 226 -5.01 6.49 -5.37
CA LEU A 226 -3.81 7.14 -4.81
C LEU A 226 -2.85 7.67 -5.88
N PHE A 227 -2.70 6.96 -6.99
CA PHE A 227 -1.63 7.20 -7.97
C PHE A 227 -2.14 7.46 -9.39
N GLY A 228 -3.46 7.45 -9.58
CA GLY A 228 -4.10 7.68 -10.87
C GLY A 228 -4.16 6.43 -11.77
N GLN A 229 -5.05 6.50 -12.76
CA GLN A 229 -5.29 5.41 -13.71
C GLN A 229 -4.06 5.09 -14.56
N ARG A 230 -3.27 6.10 -14.92
CA ARG A 230 -2.09 5.96 -15.79
C ARG A 230 -1.05 4.99 -15.19
N LEU A 231 -0.80 5.08 -13.88
CA LEU A 231 0.14 4.18 -13.22
C LEU A 231 -0.38 2.73 -13.25
N LEU A 232 -1.66 2.52 -12.96
CA LEU A 232 -2.28 1.19 -12.95
C LEU A 232 -2.18 0.51 -14.33
N MET A 233 -2.29 1.29 -15.40
CA MET A 233 -2.17 0.78 -16.78
C MET A 233 -0.72 0.56 -17.21
N ALA A 234 0.20 1.44 -16.81
CA ALA A 234 1.61 1.35 -17.19
C ALA A 234 2.43 0.33 -16.37
N SER A 235 1.94 -0.06 -15.18
CA SER A 235 2.70 -0.88 -14.23
C SER A 235 2.19 -2.31 -14.13
N LYS A 236 3.12 -3.27 -14.11
CA LYS A 236 2.84 -4.66 -13.73
C LYS A 236 3.15 -4.86 -12.26
N PHE A 237 2.14 -5.21 -11.48
CA PHE A 237 2.28 -5.44 -10.05
C PHE A 237 2.63 -6.89 -9.74
N CYS A 238 3.50 -7.08 -8.75
CA CYS A 238 3.81 -8.42 -8.25
C CYS A 238 2.58 -9.00 -7.55
N ALA A 239 2.17 -10.20 -7.95
CA ALA A 239 1.01 -10.89 -7.40
C ALA A 239 1.15 -11.34 -5.94
N THR A 240 2.37 -11.24 -5.38
CA THR A 240 2.68 -11.59 -3.99
C THR A 240 2.73 -10.35 -3.10
N CYS A 241 3.50 -9.34 -3.49
CA CYS A 241 3.82 -8.20 -2.62
C CYS A 241 3.41 -6.84 -3.18
N GLY A 242 2.75 -6.79 -4.34
CA GLY A 242 2.27 -5.53 -4.94
C GLY A 242 3.36 -4.59 -5.44
N SER A 243 4.63 -5.02 -5.53
CA SER A 243 5.69 -4.20 -6.13
C SER A 243 5.41 -3.94 -7.63
N CYS A 244 5.46 -2.68 -8.07
CA CYS A 244 5.30 -2.28 -9.48
C CYS A 244 6.49 -2.69 -10.39
N ALA A 245 7.60 -3.17 -9.81
CA ALA A 245 8.80 -3.56 -10.54
C ALA A 245 8.74 -5.05 -10.96
N ALA A 246 7.56 -5.55 -11.33
CA ALA A 246 7.37 -6.96 -11.66
C ALA A 246 7.90 -7.28 -13.06
N LYS A 247 9.18 -7.65 -13.12
CA LYS A 247 9.86 -8.01 -14.38
C LYS A 247 9.76 -9.50 -14.73
N LYS A 248 9.41 -10.36 -13.77
CA LYS A 248 9.32 -11.82 -13.96
C LYS A 248 7.88 -12.25 -14.11
N ARG A 249 7.64 -13.34 -14.84
CA ARG A 249 6.29 -13.89 -15.05
C ARG A 249 6.30 -15.41 -14.99
N CYS A 250 5.19 -15.99 -14.53
CA CYS A 250 4.96 -17.42 -14.69
C CYS A 250 4.93 -17.76 -16.20
N PRO A 251 5.67 -18.78 -16.66
CA PRO A 251 5.70 -19.14 -18.07
C PRO A 251 4.33 -19.62 -18.59
N LYS A 252 3.50 -20.23 -17.72
CA LYS A 252 2.18 -20.79 -18.06
C LYS A 252 1.08 -19.74 -18.05
N CYS A 253 0.76 -19.18 -16.88
CA CYS A 253 -0.38 -18.27 -16.70
C CYS A 253 -0.04 -16.77 -16.84
N LYS A 254 1.23 -16.42 -17.05
CA LYS A 254 1.74 -15.04 -17.17
C LYS A 254 1.60 -14.14 -15.93
N LEU A 255 1.21 -14.69 -14.78
CA LEU A 255 1.16 -13.95 -13.51
C LEU A 255 2.52 -13.31 -13.18
N CYS A 256 2.51 -12.04 -12.77
CA CYS A 256 3.70 -11.21 -12.62
C CYS A 256 4.32 -11.26 -11.20
N TYR A 257 5.65 -11.24 -11.13
CA TYR A 257 6.44 -11.24 -9.90
C TYR A 257 7.62 -10.29 -9.98
N CYS A 258 7.99 -9.67 -8.85
CA CYS A 258 9.20 -8.83 -8.78
C CYS A 258 10.48 -9.65 -8.61
N SER A 259 10.42 -10.81 -7.95
CA SER A 259 11.57 -11.69 -7.70
C SER A 259 11.18 -13.17 -7.78
N VAL A 260 12.18 -14.03 -7.88
CA VAL A 260 12.01 -15.50 -7.79
C VAL A 260 11.51 -15.88 -6.40
N ASP A 261 11.90 -15.15 -5.36
CA ASP A 261 11.48 -15.43 -3.98
C ASP A 261 9.98 -15.19 -3.78
N CYS A 262 9.44 -14.10 -4.36
CA CYS A 262 7.98 -13.87 -4.34
C CYS A 262 7.23 -14.99 -5.07
N GLN A 263 7.75 -15.43 -6.22
CA GLN A 263 7.16 -16.56 -6.95
C GLN A 263 7.23 -17.86 -6.14
N LYS A 264 8.37 -18.19 -5.52
CA LYS A 264 8.54 -19.38 -4.68
C LYS A 264 7.63 -19.35 -3.46
N PHE A 265 7.49 -18.18 -2.83
CA PHE A 265 6.62 -18.00 -1.67
C PHE A 265 5.15 -18.24 -2.01
N ASP A 266 4.69 -17.77 -3.17
CA ASP A 266 3.33 -17.92 -3.66
C ASP A 266 3.06 -19.30 -4.31
N TRP A 267 4.10 -19.99 -4.78
CA TRP A 267 3.98 -21.23 -5.55
C TRP A 267 3.11 -22.33 -4.91
N PRO A 268 3.18 -22.60 -3.59
CA PRO A 268 2.32 -23.61 -2.97
C PRO A 268 0.82 -23.38 -3.20
N ILE A 269 0.41 -22.12 -3.36
CA ILE A 269 -0.98 -21.69 -3.60
C ILE A 269 -1.21 -21.50 -5.10
N HIS A 270 -0.31 -20.78 -5.78
CA HIS A 270 -0.44 -20.50 -7.21
C HIS A 270 -0.47 -21.78 -8.06
N LYS A 271 0.27 -22.84 -7.72
CA LYS A 271 0.33 -24.06 -8.53
C LYS A 271 -1.05 -24.70 -8.78
N SER A 272 -1.97 -24.65 -7.81
CA SER A 272 -3.33 -25.19 -7.95
C SER A 272 -4.25 -24.25 -8.74
N CYS A 273 -3.97 -22.95 -8.72
CA CYS A 273 -4.77 -21.94 -9.43
C CYS A 273 -4.21 -21.58 -10.80
N CYS A 274 -3.00 -22.07 -11.16
CA CYS A 274 -2.27 -21.64 -12.36
C CYS A 274 -3.08 -21.81 -13.64
N GLU A 275 -3.80 -22.94 -13.78
CA GLU A 275 -4.64 -23.18 -14.96
C GLU A 275 -5.86 -22.26 -15.00
N SER A 276 -6.52 -22.05 -13.86
CA SER A 276 -7.60 -21.07 -13.76
C SER A 276 -7.08 -19.69 -14.14
N ILE A 277 -5.98 -19.23 -13.54
CA ILE A 277 -5.38 -17.91 -13.83
C ILE A 277 -5.08 -17.78 -15.32
N ARG A 278 -4.56 -18.82 -15.95
CA ARG A 278 -4.29 -18.82 -17.39
C ARG A 278 -5.54 -18.47 -18.21
N SER A 279 -6.71 -19.00 -17.87
CA SER A 279 -7.93 -18.83 -18.69
C SER A 279 -8.44 -17.38 -18.72
N TRP A 280 -8.35 -16.64 -17.61
CA TRP A 280 -8.82 -15.24 -17.54
C TRP A 280 -7.69 -14.22 -17.68
N ASN A 281 -6.43 -14.61 -17.50
CA ASN A 281 -5.29 -13.73 -17.81
C ASN A 281 -4.99 -13.67 -19.33
N THR A 282 -5.57 -14.58 -20.15
CA THR A 282 -5.55 -14.53 -21.62
C THR A 282 -6.69 -13.72 -22.23
N VAL A 283 -7.73 -13.38 -21.45
CA VAL A 283 -8.79 -12.48 -21.90
C VAL A 283 -8.25 -11.06 -21.82
N SER A 284 -7.50 -10.69 -22.87
CA SER A 284 -7.06 -9.35 -23.23
C SER A 284 -6.76 -8.46 -22.03
N ASP A 285 -5.57 -8.62 -21.44
CA ASP A 285 -5.03 -7.49 -20.69
C ASP A 285 -4.81 -6.39 -21.72
N VAL A 286 -5.67 -5.37 -21.75
CA VAL A 286 -5.50 -4.17 -22.59
C VAL A 286 -4.09 -3.59 -22.41
N ARG A 287 -3.46 -3.86 -21.26
CA ARG A 287 -2.07 -3.56 -20.90
C ARG A 287 -1.00 -4.29 -21.74
N ASP A 288 -1.33 -5.38 -22.44
CA ASP A 288 -0.43 -6.08 -23.35
C ASP A 288 -0.64 -5.68 -24.84
N THR A 289 -1.71 -4.94 -25.16
CA THR A 289 -2.05 -4.55 -26.55
C THR A 289 -1.85 -3.06 -26.86
N ILE A 290 -1.77 -2.19 -25.85
CA ILE A 290 -1.55 -0.76 -26.09
C ILE A 290 -0.04 -0.49 -26.08
N SER A 291 0.52 -0.15 -27.24
CA SER A 291 1.90 0.30 -27.35
C SER A 291 2.08 1.64 -26.63
N LEU A 292 3.33 1.99 -26.27
CA LEU A 292 3.62 3.31 -25.69
C LEU A 292 3.19 4.46 -26.63
N GLU A 293 3.16 4.20 -27.94
CA GLU A 293 2.76 5.12 -29.00
C GLU A 293 1.23 5.31 -29.01
N ASP A 294 0.46 4.24 -28.84
CA ASP A 294 -1.00 4.30 -28.74
C ASP A 294 -1.45 5.03 -27.46
N LEU A 295 -0.76 4.82 -26.33
CA LEU A 295 -0.99 5.59 -25.11
C LEU A 295 -0.73 7.09 -25.33
N GLN A 296 0.31 7.45 -26.07
CA GLN A 296 0.63 8.85 -26.38
C GLN A 296 -0.40 9.48 -27.33
N ALA A 297 -0.90 8.72 -28.31
CA ALA A 297 -1.96 9.17 -29.22
C ALA A 297 -3.30 9.40 -28.50
N THR A 298 -3.73 8.48 -27.63
CA THR A 298 -4.95 8.68 -26.82
C THR A 298 -4.81 9.84 -25.84
N ILE A 299 -3.59 10.15 -25.37
CA ILE A 299 -3.32 11.32 -24.52
C ILE A 299 -3.50 12.63 -25.31
N ALA A 300 -3.02 12.68 -26.57
CA ALA A 300 -3.15 13.87 -27.42
C ALA A 300 -4.60 14.19 -27.80
N GLU A 301 -5.48 13.18 -27.87
CA GLU A 301 -6.91 13.35 -28.17
C GLU A 301 -7.74 13.83 -26.96
N ILE A 302 -7.25 13.65 -25.73
CA ILE A 302 -7.95 14.08 -24.50
C ILE A 302 -7.58 15.53 -24.12
N ASP A 303 -6.43 16.01 -24.58
CA ASP A 303 -5.94 17.38 -24.34
C ASP A 303 -6.39 18.38 -25.44
N GLN A 304 -7.32 18.00 -26.33
CA GLN A 304 -8.08 18.89 -27.23
C GLN A 304 -9.51 19.09 -26.71
#